data_AF-A0A5K7Z9L5-F1
#
_entry.id   AF-A0A5K7Z9L5-F1
#
_cell.length_a   1.000
_cell.length_b   1.000
_cell.length_c   1.000
_cell.angle_alpha   90.00
_cell.angle_beta   90.00
_cell.angle_gamma   90.00
#
_symmetry.space_group_name_H-M   'P 1'
#
loop_
_entity.id
_entity.type
_entity.pdbx_description
1 polymer ?
#
loop_
_entity_poly.entity_id
_entity_poly.type
_entity_poly.pdbx_seq_one_letter_code
_entity_poly.pdbx_strand_id
1 'polypeptide(L)'
;MADALNKEYKANVLARSVDEMRFGTQVRTIADDLYSFHAVKALSECDVLFGCMDGIDGRHLLNKLSTAYLIPYFDIGVKLAADGAGGIDQICGSVHYLQPGGSSLLSRGVYTHEQLRAASMKRADPIAYKEQLKAGYIEGVDEEKPAVISVNMLFASLGVNELLARIHPFRDDPNSAFSVNRIGLHAGTFFNEPDGQPCATLNKWVGRGDIIPLLGMPSLSSEEDRMNH
;
A
#
# COMPACT_ATOMS: atom_id res chain seq x y z
N MET A 1 -8.08 18.97 -17.33
CA MET A 1 -9.22 18.46 -18.12
C MET A 1 -8.77 17.78 -19.42
N ALA A 2 -7.81 18.33 -20.15
CA ALA A 2 -7.23 17.69 -21.35
C ALA A 2 -6.60 16.31 -21.08
N ASP A 3 -5.79 16.15 -20.01
CA ASP A 3 -5.14 14.86 -19.69
C ASP A 3 -6.16 13.73 -19.44
N ALA A 4 -7.26 14.02 -18.75
CA ALA A 4 -8.32 13.04 -18.48
C ALA A 4 -9.06 12.62 -19.76
N LEU A 5 -9.26 13.55 -20.70
CA LEU A 5 -9.83 13.27 -22.02
C LEU A 5 -8.86 12.45 -22.88
N ASN A 6 -7.56 12.71 -22.75
CA ASN A 6 -6.50 12.01 -23.47
C ASN A 6 -6.12 10.67 -22.84
N LYS A 7 -6.77 10.26 -21.73
CA LYS A 7 -6.45 9.06 -20.96
C LYS A 7 -4.97 8.97 -20.56
N GLU A 8 -4.36 10.12 -20.30
CA GLU A 8 -2.99 10.16 -19.82
C GLU A 8 -2.87 9.45 -18.48
N TYR A 9 -1.79 8.67 -18.31
CA TYR A 9 -1.56 7.97 -17.07
C TYR A 9 -1.29 8.97 -15.94
N LYS A 10 -1.93 8.75 -14.79
CA LYS A 10 -1.75 9.60 -13.59
C LYS A 10 -0.28 9.78 -13.22
N ALA A 11 0.54 8.72 -13.39
CA ALA A 11 1.96 8.75 -13.13
C ALA A 11 2.71 9.81 -13.98
N ASN A 12 2.37 9.91 -15.27
CA ASN A 12 3.02 10.87 -16.19
C ASN A 12 2.62 12.31 -15.87
N VAL A 13 1.35 12.53 -15.52
CA VAL A 13 0.86 13.85 -15.08
C VAL A 13 1.60 14.30 -13.82
N LEU A 14 1.77 13.41 -12.84
CA LEU A 14 2.52 13.72 -11.61
C LEU A 14 4.01 13.96 -11.87
N ALA A 15 4.64 13.16 -12.72
CA ALA A 15 6.05 13.35 -13.07
C ALA A 15 6.31 14.72 -13.71
N ARG A 16 5.41 15.16 -14.61
CA ARG A 16 5.47 16.50 -15.21
C ARG A 16 5.36 17.60 -14.15
N SER A 17 4.41 17.48 -13.22
CA SER A 17 4.27 18.46 -12.14
C SER A 17 5.49 18.53 -11.24
N VAL A 18 6.19 17.42 -10.99
CA VAL A 18 7.43 17.39 -10.21
C VAL A 18 8.59 18.03 -10.98
N ASP A 19 8.72 17.72 -12.27
CA ASP A 19 9.75 18.32 -13.14
C ASP A 19 9.59 19.86 -13.24
N GLU A 20 8.35 20.33 -13.34
CA GLU A 20 8.00 21.75 -13.35
C GLU A 20 8.45 22.52 -12.08
N MET A 21 8.59 21.83 -10.95
CA MET A 21 9.10 22.45 -9.71
C MET A 21 10.61 22.75 -9.75
N ARG A 22 11.36 22.16 -10.70
CA ARG A 22 12.79 22.44 -10.97
C ARG A 22 13.72 22.23 -9.76
N PHE A 23 13.41 21.27 -8.91
CA PHE A 23 14.27 20.88 -7.78
C PHE A 23 15.37 19.86 -8.16
N GLY A 24 15.46 19.46 -9.43
CA GLY A 24 16.44 18.45 -9.89
C GLY A 24 16.06 17.01 -9.53
N THR A 25 14.84 16.78 -9.03
CA THR A 25 14.30 15.45 -8.75
C THR A 25 14.09 14.67 -10.04
N GLN A 26 14.71 13.50 -10.15
CA GLN A 26 14.49 12.60 -11.28
C GLN A 26 13.29 11.70 -11.00
N VAL A 27 12.32 11.67 -11.91
CA VAL A 27 11.12 10.84 -11.78
C VAL A 27 11.07 9.83 -12.93
N ARG A 28 11.09 8.54 -12.59
CA ARG A 28 10.80 7.44 -13.52
C ARG A 28 9.38 6.94 -13.26
N THR A 29 8.53 7.01 -14.28
CA THR A 29 7.16 6.49 -14.20
C THR A 29 7.09 5.05 -14.66
N ILE A 30 6.19 4.28 -14.03
CA ILE A 30 5.83 2.93 -14.45
C ILE A 30 4.32 2.92 -14.62
N ALA A 31 3.86 2.99 -15.86
CA ALA A 31 2.45 3.00 -16.21
C ALA A 31 1.93 1.55 -16.35
N ASP A 32 1.99 0.79 -15.27
CA ASP A 32 1.65 -0.63 -15.24
C ASP A 32 0.88 -0.99 -13.95
N ASP A 33 0.19 -2.12 -13.97
CA ASP A 33 -0.46 -2.67 -12.78
C ASP A 33 0.59 -3.25 -11.82
N LEU A 34 0.38 -3.11 -10.51
CA LEU A 34 1.31 -3.67 -9.52
C LEU A 34 1.43 -5.20 -9.64
N TYR A 35 0.40 -5.89 -10.14
CA TYR A 35 0.41 -7.32 -10.43
C TYR A 35 1.07 -7.68 -11.77
N SER A 36 1.96 -6.83 -12.28
CA SER A 36 2.83 -7.17 -13.41
C SER A 36 4.23 -7.57 -12.93
N PHE A 37 4.89 -8.45 -13.70
CA PHE A 37 6.29 -8.81 -13.47
C PHE A 37 7.19 -7.58 -13.51
N HIS A 38 6.99 -6.69 -14.50
CA HIS A 38 7.80 -5.49 -14.70
C HIS A 38 7.68 -4.52 -13.52
N ALA A 39 6.46 -4.27 -13.01
CA ALA A 39 6.25 -3.41 -11.85
C ALA A 39 6.93 -3.98 -10.59
N VAL A 40 6.74 -5.27 -10.31
CA VAL A 40 7.37 -5.93 -9.15
C VAL A 40 8.89 -5.89 -9.25
N LYS A 41 9.47 -6.17 -10.42
CA LYS A 41 10.92 -6.13 -10.61
C LYS A 41 11.49 -4.73 -10.45
N ALA A 42 10.86 -3.72 -11.03
CA ALA A 42 11.32 -2.35 -10.86
C ALA A 42 11.24 -1.88 -9.40
N LEU A 43 10.18 -2.26 -8.67
CA LEU A 43 10.08 -1.95 -7.24
C LEU A 43 11.06 -2.73 -6.37
N SER A 44 11.48 -3.92 -6.81
CA SER A 44 12.48 -4.73 -6.10
C SER A 44 13.88 -4.13 -6.11
N GLU A 45 14.13 -3.13 -6.96
CA GLU A 45 15.40 -2.40 -7.05
C GLU A 45 15.44 -1.16 -6.15
N CYS A 46 14.34 -0.82 -5.45
CA CYS A 46 14.26 0.35 -4.60
C CYS A 46 14.85 0.12 -3.20
N ASP A 47 15.45 1.16 -2.61
CA ASP A 47 15.94 1.13 -1.23
C ASP A 47 14.83 1.24 -0.18
N VAL A 48 13.73 1.93 -0.54
CA VAL A 48 12.57 2.19 0.31
C VAL A 48 11.31 2.20 -0.56
N LEU A 49 10.20 1.69 -0.01
CA LEU A 49 8.90 1.73 -0.66
C LEU A 49 7.91 2.59 0.13
N PHE A 50 7.16 3.43 -0.58
CA PHE A 50 5.96 4.09 -0.08
C PHE A 50 4.74 3.53 -0.79
N GLY A 51 3.75 3.08 -0.04
CA GLY A 51 2.49 2.54 -0.56
C GLY A 51 1.33 3.43 -0.18
N CYS A 52 0.65 3.95 -1.19
CA CYS A 52 -0.59 4.71 -1.05
C CYS A 52 -1.71 3.95 -1.78
N MET A 53 -1.77 2.62 -1.58
CA MET A 53 -2.68 1.74 -2.31
C MET A 53 -4.10 1.88 -1.77
N ASP A 54 -5.10 1.96 -2.64
CA ASP A 54 -6.50 1.97 -2.21
C ASP A 54 -6.97 0.56 -1.80
N GLY A 55 -6.54 -0.47 -2.56
CA GLY A 55 -6.94 -1.87 -2.39
C GLY A 55 -6.15 -2.66 -1.35
N ILE A 56 -6.81 -3.65 -0.74
CA ILE A 56 -6.21 -4.57 0.23
C ILE A 56 -5.18 -5.49 -0.44
N ASP A 57 -5.49 -5.96 -1.64
CA ASP A 57 -4.67 -6.86 -2.42
C ASP A 57 -3.34 -6.18 -2.83
N GLY A 58 -3.41 -4.94 -3.31
CA GLY A 58 -2.23 -4.11 -3.60
C GLY A 58 -1.35 -3.88 -2.37
N ARG A 59 -1.94 -3.55 -1.21
CA ARG A 59 -1.22 -3.44 0.07
C ARG A 59 -0.54 -4.76 0.46
N HIS A 60 -1.22 -5.88 0.26
CA HIS A 60 -0.66 -7.21 0.55
C HIS A 60 0.53 -7.53 -0.36
N LEU A 61 0.40 -7.27 -1.66
CA LEU A 61 1.47 -7.51 -2.63
C LEU A 61 2.71 -6.65 -2.33
N LEU A 62 2.55 -5.35 -2.05
CA LEU A 62 3.67 -4.49 -1.64
C LEU A 62 4.34 -4.96 -0.35
N ASN A 63 3.57 -5.31 0.68
CA ASN A 63 4.15 -5.79 1.93
C ASN A 63 4.91 -7.11 1.73
N LYS A 64 4.40 -8.00 0.87
CA LYS A 64 5.07 -9.27 0.51
C LYS A 64 6.35 -9.02 -0.29
N LEU A 65 6.32 -8.12 -1.28
CA LEU A 65 7.49 -7.71 -2.06
C LEU A 65 8.57 -7.13 -1.14
N SER A 66 8.20 -6.16 -0.30
CA SER A 66 9.07 -5.57 0.73
C SER A 66 9.72 -6.63 1.61
N THR A 67 8.95 -7.62 2.07
CA THR A 67 9.47 -8.71 2.90
C THR A 67 10.44 -9.61 2.12
N ALA A 68 10.11 -9.94 0.86
CA ALA A 68 10.91 -10.83 0.02
C ALA A 68 12.26 -10.24 -0.38
N TYR A 69 12.30 -8.94 -0.67
CA TYR A 69 13.51 -8.24 -1.10
C TYR A 69 14.20 -7.46 0.03
N LEU A 70 13.72 -7.58 1.27
CA LEU A 70 14.28 -6.90 2.44
C LEU A 70 14.24 -5.36 2.35
N ILE A 71 13.20 -4.81 1.73
CA ILE A 71 13.02 -3.38 1.53
C ILE A 71 12.10 -2.82 2.62
N PRO A 72 12.49 -1.80 3.39
CA PRO A 72 11.59 -1.11 4.33
C PRO A 72 10.39 -0.49 3.61
N TYR A 73 9.19 -0.64 4.18
CA TYR A 73 7.95 -0.23 3.54
C TYR A 73 7.11 0.70 4.43
N PHE A 74 6.66 1.82 3.86
CA PHE A 74 5.77 2.78 4.50
C PHE A 74 4.40 2.70 3.84
N ASP A 75 3.42 2.12 4.52
CA ASP A 75 2.02 2.10 4.07
C ASP A 75 1.27 3.30 4.63
N ILE A 76 0.66 4.09 3.76
CA ILE A 76 -0.12 5.27 4.11
C ILE A 76 -1.58 4.99 3.78
N GLY A 77 -2.40 4.94 4.83
CA GLY A 77 -3.83 4.65 4.73
C GLY A 77 -4.67 5.79 5.30
N VAL A 78 -5.70 6.19 4.57
CA VAL A 78 -6.68 7.18 5.03
C VAL A 78 -8.08 6.58 4.89
N LYS A 79 -8.94 6.82 5.87
CA LYS A 79 -10.34 6.43 5.88
C LYS A 79 -11.22 7.63 6.21
N LEU A 80 -12.15 7.90 5.30
CA LEU A 80 -13.24 8.84 5.51
C LEU A 80 -14.55 8.04 5.43
N ALA A 81 -15.35 8.09 6.48
CA ALA A 81 -16.69 7.50 6.52
C ALA A 81 -17.72 8.63 6.51
N ALA A 82 -18.60 8.62 5.52
CA ALA A 82 -19.75 9.52 5.49
C ALA A 82 -20.86 9.00 6.41
N ASP A 83 -21.65 9.91 6.97
CA ASP A 83 -22.80 9.57 7.84
C ASP A 83 -24.07 9.17 7.05
N GLY A 84 -24.04 9.28 5.71
CA GLY A 84 -25.18 9.03 4.83
C GLY A 84 -26.23 10.15 4.80
N ALA A 85 -26.07 11.22 5.60
CA ALA A 85 -26.93 12.39 5.67
C ALA A 85 -26.26 13.67 5.12
N GLY A 86 -25.08 13.53 4.50
CA GLY A 86 -24.31 14.63 3.91
C GLY A 86 -23.19 15.16 4.82
N GLY A 87 -22.97 14.55 5.98
CA GLY A 87 -21.86 14.81 6.88
C GLY A 87 -20.81 13.69 6.87
N ILE A 88 -19.86 13.80 7.81
CA ILE A 88 -18.73 12.88 7.96
C ILE A 88 -18.77 12.30 9.37
N ASP A 89 -18.85 10.98 9.46
CA ASP A 89 -18.87 10.22 10.72
C ASP A 89 -17.44 10.02 11.26
N GLN A 90 -16.50 9.67 10.37
CA GLN A 90 -15.12 9.38 10.78
C GLN A 90 -14.11 9.91 9.77
N ILE A 91 -13.08 10.59 10.27
CA ILE A 91 -11.84 10.87 9.55
C ILE A 91 -10.69 10.33 10.37
N CYS A 92 -10.01 9.32 9.85
CA CYS A 92 -8.83 8.74 10.47
C CYS A 92 -7.84 8.26 9.41
N GLY A 93 -6.61 8.03 9.82
CA GLY A 93 -5.60 7.43 8.96
C GLY A 93 -4.38 7.00 9.76
N SER A 94 -3.49 6.33 9.06
CA SER A 94 -2.29 5.77 9.66
C SER A 94 -1.13 5.72 8.68
N VAL A 95 0.06 5.87 9.24
CA VAL A 95 1.33 5.57 8.56
C VAL A 95 1.92 4.36 9.27
N HIS A 96 2.06 3.25 8.54
CA HIS A 96 2.69 2.03 9.02
C HIS A 96 4.10 1.94 8.45
N TYR A 97 5.11 1.93 9.32
CA TYR A 97 6.44 1.49 8.96
C TYR A 97 6.56 -0.02 9.17
N LEU A 98 6.97 -0.73 8.13
CA LEU A 98 7.04 -2.18 8.08
C LEU A 98 8.48 -2.60 7.84
N GLN A 99 9.03 -3.32 8.82
CA GLN A 99 10.36 -3.91 8.74
C GLN A 99 10.26 -5.32 8.14
N PRO A 100 11.11 -5.69 7.19
CA PRO A 100 11.18 -7.07 6.70
C PRO A 100 11.38 -8.05 7.87
N GLY A 101 10.50 -9.04 7.98
CA GLY A 101 10.51 -10.01 9.10
C GLY A 101 9.84 -9.53 10.39
N GLY A 102 9.41 -8.28 10.47
CA GLY A 102 8.60 -7.75 11.57
C GLY A 102 7.11 -8.08 11.43
N SER A 103 6.27 -7.26 12.04
CA SER A 103 4.82 -7.37 11.84
C SER A 103 4.41 -6.87 10.45
N SER A 104 3.29 -7.37 9.93
CA SER A 104 2.74 -7.02 8.62
C SER A 104 1.43 -6.25 8.75
N LEU A 105 0.93 -5.67 7.65
CA LEU A 105 -0.42 -5.09 7.63
C LEU A 105 -1.50 -6.11 8.04
N LEU A 106 -1.31 -7.38 7.64
CA LEU A 106 -2.18 -8.48 8.00
C LEU A 106 -2.15 -8.78 9.51
N SER A 107 -0.95 -8.91 10.11
CA SER A 107 -0.85 -9.20 11.56
C SER A 107 -1.21 -8.00 12.44
N ARG A 108 -1.12 -6.78 11.89
CA ARG A 108 -1.61 -5.54 12.52
C ARG A 108 -3.13 -5.37 12.40
N GLY A 109 -3.83 -6.28 11.72
CA GLY A 109 -5.29 -6.24 11.57
C GLY A 109 -5.78 -5.13 10.63
N VAL A 110 -4.93 -4.60 9.74
CA VAL A 110 -5.35 -3.62 8.71
C VAL A 110 -6.34 -4.26 7.73
N TYR A 111 -6.17 -5.56 7.48
CA TYR A 111 -7.11 -6.41 6.78
C TYR A 111 -7.03 -7.85 7.30
N THR A 112 -8.06 -8.64 7.02
CA THR A 112 -8.10 -10.08 7.33
C THR A 112 -7.78 -10.95 6.11
N HIS A 113 -7.50 -12.24 6.33
CA HIS A 113 -7.33 -13.21 5.23
C HIS A 113 -8.59 -13.31 4.36
N GLU A 114 -9.77 -13.18 4.97
CA GLU A 114 -11.04 -13.22 4.25
C GLU A 114 -11.22 -12.00 3.34
N GLN A 115 -10.93 -10.81 3.85
CA GLN A 115 -10.97 -9.58 3.05
C GLN A 115 -9.94 -9.62 1.92
N LEU A 116 -8.74 -10.16 2.17
CA LEU A 116 -7.74 -10.36 1.12
C LEU A 116 -8.22 -11.37 0.06
N ARG A 117 -8.87 -12.46 0.46
CA ARG A 117 -9.47 -13.44 -0.46
C ARG A 117 -10.53 -12.78 -1.34
N ALA A 118 -11.43 -12.00 -0.74
CA ALA A 118 -12.48 -11.28 -1.46
C ALA A 118 -11.89 -10.25 -2.45
N ALA A 119 -10.90 -9.45 -2.03
CA ALA A 119 -10.22 -8.49 -2.89
C ALA A 119 -9.47 -9.16 -4.05
N SER A 120 -8.76 -10.25 -3.78
CA SER A 120 -8.03 -11.01 -4.81
C SER A 120 -8.98 -11.63 -5.84
N MET A 121 -10.13 -12.16 -5.38
CA MET A 121 -11.17 -12.69 -6.25
C MET A 121 -11.79 -11.60 -7.12
N LYS A 122 -12.10 -10.44 -6.53
CA LYS A 122 -12.64 -9.30 -7.26
C LYS A 122 -11.74 -8.85 -8.42
N ARG A 123 -10.42 -8.87 -8.21
CA ARG A 123 -9.43 -8.55 -9.25
C ARG A 123 -9.35 -9.63 -10.32
N ALA A 124 -9.28 -10.90 -9.92
CA ALA A 124 -9.04 -12.02 -10.83
C ALA A 124 -10.29 -12.46 -11.61
N ASP A 125 -11.44 -12.50 -10.95
CA ASP A 125 -12.74 -12.89 -11.49
C ASP A 125 -13.87 -12.04 -10.88
N PRO A 126 -14.12 -10.84 -11.45
CA PRO A 126 -15.18 -9.95 -10.99
C PRO A 126 -16.59 -10.54 -11.08
N ILE A 127 -16.81 -11.55 -11.94
CA ILE A 127 -18.11 -12.20 -12.13
C ILE A 127 -18.37 -13.13 -10.96
N ALA A 128 -17.44 -14.05 -10.69
CA ALA A 128 -17.53 -14.96 -9.54
C ALA A 128 -17.60 -14.18 -8.21
N TYR A 129 -16.88 -13.06 -8.11
CA TYR A 129 -16.98 -12.15 -6.96
C TYR A 129 -18.42 -11.66 -6.75
N LYS A 130 -19.09 -11.17 -7.81
CA LYS A 130 -20.48 -10.68 -7.71
C LYS A 130 -21.46 -11.80 -7.35
N GLU A 131 -21.24 -13.01 -7.85
CA GLU A 131 -22.09 -14.17 -7.52
C GLU A 131 -21.94 -14.58 -6.05
N GLN A 132 -20.70 -14.69 -5.55
CA GLN A 132 -20.44 -15.05 -4.16
C GLN A 132 -20.89 -13.95 -3.18
N LEU A 133 -20.75 -12.67 -3.56
CA LEU A 133 -21.25 -11.55 -2.78
C LEU A 133 -22.77 -11.61 -2.65
N LYS A 134 -23.49 -11.86 -3.76
CA LYS A 134 -24.96 -12.02 -3.75
C LYS A 134 -25.41 -13.23 -2.93
N ALA A 135 -24.63 -14.31 -2.94
CA ALA A 135 -24.90 -15.52 -2.17
C ALA A 135 -24.52 -15.39 -0.68
N GLY A 136 -23.89 -14.30 -0.25
CA GLY A 136 -23.48 -14.06 1.14
C GLY A 136 -22.26 -14.85 1.60
N TYR A 137 -21.47 -15.40 0.66
CA TYR A 137 -20.26 -16.18 0.98
C TYR A 137 -18.99 -15.34 1.19
N ILE A 138 -19.05 -14.05 0.85
CA ILE A 138 -17.97 -13.09 1.04
C ILE A 138 -18.53 -11.74 1.48
N GLU A 139 -17.77 -11.03 2.29
CA GLU A 139 -18.04 -9.63 2.59
C GLU A 139 -17.62 -8.72 1.42
N GLY A 140 -18.37 -7.63 1.23
CA GLY A 140 -18.08 -6.62 0.22
C GLY A 140 -16.74 -5.92 0.48
N VAL A 141 -16.00 -5.63 -0.59
CA VAL A 141 -14.81 -4.78 -0.50
C VAL A 141 -15.28 -3.33 -0.57
N ASP A 142 -14.95 -2.54 0.45
CA ASP A 142 -15.31 -1.13 0.57
C ASP A 142 -14.66 -0.31 -0.57
N GLU A 143 -15.47 0.29 -1.45
CA GLU A 143 -15.00 0.85 -2.75
C GLU A 143 -15.01 2.37 -2.87
N GLU A 144 -15.86 3.08 -2.14
CA GLU A 144 -15.95 4.53 -2.27
C GLU A 144 -15.66 5.23 -0.95
N LYS A 145 -14.51 5.90 -0.92
CA LYS A 145 -14.13 6.79 0.16
C LYS A 145 -13.95 8.19 -0.40
N PRO A 146 -14.62 9.22 0.15
CA PRO A 146 -14.42 10.59 -0.30
C PRO A 146 -12.95 10.98 -0.11
N ALA A 147 -12.33 11.57 -1.13
CA ALA A 147 -10.95 12.04 -1.08
C ALA A 147 -10.90 13.53 -0.75
N VAL A 148 -10.20 13.89 0.32
CA VAL A 148 -10.04 15.30 0.75
C VAL A 148 -8.56 15.65 0.74
N ILE A 149 -8.20 16.67 -0.05
CA ILE A 149 -6.79 17.02 -0.30
C ILE A 149 -6.03 17.36 0.99
N SER A 150 -6.63 18.09 1.92
CA SER A 150 -5.99 18.46 3.20
C SER A 150 -5.66 17.24 4.05
N VAL A 151 -6.53 16.24 4.07
CA VAL A 151 -6.32 14.99 4.82
C VAL A 151 -5.23 14.16 4.14
N ASN A 152 -5.28 13.99 2.82
CA ASN A 152 -4.26 13.25 2.08
C ASN A 152 -2.87 13.88 2.23
N MET A 153 -2.78 15.22 2.17
CA MET A 153 -1.51 15.94 2.36
C MET A 153 -0.96 15.79 3.78
N LEU A 154 -1.82 15.78 4.80
CA LEU A 154 -1.41 15.52 6.18
C LEU A 154 -0.71 14.15 6.31
N PHE A 155 -1.33 13.09 5.80
CA PHE A 155 -0.78 11.74 5.91
C PHE A 155 0.42 11.50 4.98
N ALA A 156 0.45 12.13 3.80
CA ALA A 156 1.62 12.11 2.93
C ALA A 156 2.83 12.77 3.61
N SER A 157 2.63 13.95 4.21
CA SER A 157 3.68 14.65 4.98
C SER A 157 4.13 13.83 6.19
N LEU A 158 3.19 13.21 6.91
CA LEU A 158 3.52 12.32 8.03
C LEU A 158 4.37 11.12 7.58
N GLY A 159 4.06 10.52 6.43
CA GLY A 159 4.85 9.44 5.83
C GLY A 159 6.28 9.85 5.52
N VAL A 160 6.46 11.01 4.89
CA VAL A 160 7.80 11.57 4.60
C VAL A 160 8.56 11.86 5.90
N ASN A 161 7.89 12.45 6.90
CA ASN A 161 8.50 12.76 8.19
C ASN A 161 8.91 11.50 8.96
N GLU A 162 8.15 10.40 8.84
CA GLU A 162 8.52 9.11 9.42
C GLU A 162 9.82 8.57 8.81
N LEU A 163 9.99 8.66 7.48
CA LEU A 163 11.25 8.30 6.83
C LEU A 163 12.39 9.21 7.32
N LEU A 164 12.18 10.52 7.31
CA LEU A 164 13.21 11.48 7.75
C LEU A 164 13.64 11.25 9.19
N ALA A 165 12.73 10.87 10.11
CA ALA A 165 13.07 10.57 11.49
C ALA A 165 13.93 9.29 11.64
N ARG A 166 13.83 8.39 10.68
CA ARG A 166 14.62 7.15 10.63
C ARG A 166 16.01 7.35 10.05
N ILE A 167 16.15 8.32 9.14
CA ILE A 167 17.44 8.72 8.56
C ILE A 167 18.17 9.71 9.49
N HIS A 168 17.44 10.63 10.08
CA HIS A 168 17.95 11.71 10.91
C HIS A 168 17.32 11.66 12.31
N PRO A 169 18.12 11.39 13.37
CA PRO A 169 17.59 11.35 14.72
C PRO A 169 17.23 12.76 15.19
N PHE A 170 15.94 13.10 15.09
CA PHE A 170 15.38 14.34 15.63
C PHE A 170 14.30 14.09 16.69
N ARG A 171 13.90 12.83 16.89
CA ARG A 171 12.92 12.46 17.92
C ARG A 171 13.61 12.36 19.28
N ASP A 172 12.92 12.83 20.31
CA ASP A 172 13.32 12.57 21.70
C ASP A 172 13.14 11.08 22.04
N ASP A 173 12.07 10.47 21.51
CA ASP A 173 11.75 9.05 21.69
C ASP A 173 12.41 8.16 20.62
N PRO A 174 12.72 6.88 20.94
CA PRO A 174 13.34 5.97 19.98
C PRO A 174 12.39 5.59 18.84
N ASN A 175 12.93 5.41 17.64
CA ASN A 175 12.18 4.99 16.44
C ASN A 175 11.43 3.66 16.58
N SER A 176 11.77 2.83 17.57
CA SER A 176 11.07 1.59 17.90
C SER A 176 9.64 1.82 18.42
N ALA A 177 9.31 3.03 18.90
CA ALA A 177 7.97 3.39 19.35
C ALA A 177 7.04 3.86 18.21
N PHE A 178 7.55 4.04 16.99
CA PHE A 178 6.84 4.67 15.86
C PHE A 178 6.68 3.74 14.66
N SER A 179 6.44 2.46 14.90
CA SER A 179 6.15 1.52 13.80
C SER A 179 4.77 1.75 13.19
N VAL A 180 3.86 2.34 13.96
CA VAL A 180 2.58 2.86 13.50
C VAL A 180 2.38 4.26 14.06
N ASN A 181 1.94 5.19 13.21
CA ASN A 181 1.39 6.47 13.64
C ASN A 181 -0.07 6.51 13.24
N ARG A 182 -0.97 6.90 14.15
CA ARG A 182 -2.41 7.03 13.87
C ARG A 182 -2.90 8.41 14.22
N ILE A 183 -3.66 9.01 13.31
CA ILE A 183 -4.36 10.27 13.57
C ILE A 183 -5.85 10.04 13.37
N GLY A 184 -6.64 10.35 14.38
CA GLY A 184 -8.10 10.41 14.32
C GLY A 184 -8.55 11.86 14.36
N LEU A 185 -8.76 12.48 13.19
CA LEU A 185 -9.14 13.89 13.09
C LEU A 185 -10.53 14.17 13.70
N HIS A 186 -11.45 13.22 13.58
CA HIS A 186 -12.78 13.30 14.22
C HIS A 186 -12.70 13.40 15.76
N ALA A 187 -11.69 12.78 16.36
CA ALA A 187 -11.50 12.74 17.82
C ALA A 187 -10.34 13.64 18.31
N GLY A 188 -9.62 14.32 17.40
CA GLY A 188 -8.42 15.09 17.73
C GLY A 188 -7.27 14.26 18.32
N THR A 189 -7.18 12.97 17.98
CA THR A 189 -6.20 12.04 18.57
C THR A 189 -4.99 11.86 17.66
N PHE A 190 -3.80 11.78 18.28
CA PHE A 190 -2.57 11.36 17.63
C PHE A 190 -1.78 10.47 18.61
N PHE A 191 -1.52 9.23 18.21
CA PHE A 191 -0.69 8.31 18.99
C PHE A 191 0.20 7.46 18.08
N ASN A 192 1.25 6.92 18.68
CA ASN A 192 2.20 6.01 18.06
C ASN A 192 2.08 4.62 18.69
N GLU A 193 2.51 3.60 17.96
CA GLU A 193 2.57 2.22 18.44
C GLU A 193 3.91 1.59 18.02
N PRO A 194 4.53 0.78 18.89
CA PRO A 194 5.73 0.04 18.55
C PRO A 194 5.44 -1.08 17.53
N ASP A 195 6.49 -1.77 17.07
CA ASP A 195 6.26 -2.92 16.20
C ASP A 195 5.58 -4.07 16.96
N GLY A 196 4.78 -4.86 16.24
CA GLY A 196 4.17 -6.07 16.77
C GLY A 196 5.08 -7.29 16.68
N GLN A 197 4.54 -8.45 17.05
CA GLN A 197 5.23 -9.73 16.83
C GLN A 197 5.43 -10.00 15.33
N PRO A 198 6.50 -10.71 14.94
CA PRO A 198 6.73 -11.15 13.57
C PRO A 198 5.51 -11.85 12.96
N CYS A 199 5.13 -11.45 11.75
CA CYS A 199 3.98 -12.03 11.09
C CYS A 199 4.29 -13.46 10.60
N ALA A 200 3.70 -14.48 11.22
CA ALA A 200 3.90 -15.88 10.84
C ALA A 200 3.65 -16.14 9.33
N THR A 201 2.65 -15.50 8.73
CA THR A 201 2.30 -15.67 7.31
C THR A 201 3.38 -15.10 6.38
N LEU A 202 3.93 -13.92 6.70
CA LEU A 202 4.93 -13.26 5.84
C LEU A 202 6.37 -13.65 6.19
N ASN A 203 6.66 -14.14 7.41
CA ASN A 203 8.02 -14.45 7.86
C ASN A 203 8.72 -15.48 6.97
N LYS A 204 7.98 -16.43 6.38
CA LYS A 204 8.54 -17.43 5.45
C LYS A 204 9.07 -16.85 4.12
N TRP A 205 8.71 -15.61 3.81
CA TRP A 205 9.13 -14.89 2.61
C TRP A 205 10.37 -14.04 2.81
N VAL A 206 10.83 -13.83 4.05
CA VAL A 206 11.96 -12.95 4.36
C VAL A 206 13.18 -13.37 3.55
N GLY A 207 13.71 -12.43 2.75
CA GLY A 207 14.94 -12.62 1.97
C GLY A 207 14.85 -13.68 0.87
N ARG A 208 13.64 -14.05 0.42
CA ARG A 208 13.50 -15.00 -0.70
C ARG A 208 13.94 -14.42 -2.04
N GLY A 209 13.80 -13.10 -2.25
CA GLY A 209 14.17 -12.42 -3.48
C GLY A 209 13.53 -13.04 -4.73
N ASP A 210 14.36 -13.22 -5.77
CA ASP A 210 13.97 -13.78 -7.07
C ASP A 210 13.79 -15.31 -7.01
N ILE A 211 12.60 -15.74 -6.60
CA ILE A 211 12.16 -17.13 -6.71
C ILE A 211 11.22 -17.31 -7.91
N ILE A 212 11.10 -18.55 -8.40
CA ILE A 212 10.14 -18.92 -9.45
C ILE A 212 9.07 -19.84 -8.85
N PRO A 213 7.77 -19.53 -9.01
CA PRO A 213 7.22 -18.31 -9.61
C PRO A 213 7.47 -17.08 -8.72
N LEU A 214 7.58 -15.88 -9.32
CA LEU A 214 7.89 -14.62 -8.62
C LEU A 214 6.91 -14.37 -7.47
N LEU A 215 7.45 -14.12 -6.26
CA LEU A 215 6.69 -14.01 -5.02
C LEU A 215 5.73 -15.20 -4.78
N GLY A 216 6.04 -16.39 -5.33
CA GLY A 216 5.18 -17.57 -5.30
C GLY A 216 3.83 -17.40 -5.99
N MET A 217 3.72 -16.48 -6.96
CA MET A 217 2.48 -16.20 -7.69
C MET A 217 2.69 -16.48 -9.19
N PRO A 218 2.05 -17.51 -9.77
CA PRO A 218 2.18 -17.81 -11.21
C PRO A 218 1.77 -16.64 -12.12
N SER A 219 0.82 -15.80 -11.68
CA SER A 219 0.42 -14.60 -12.40
C SER A 219 1.53 -13.55 -12.49
N LEU A 220 2.60 -13.67 -11.70
CA LEU A 220 3.78 -12.80 -11.74
C LEU A 220 4.98 -13.46 -12.41
N SER A 221 4.86 -14.68 -12.93
CA SER A 221 5.94 -15.29 -13.72
C SER A 221 6.18 -14.53 -15.02
N SER A 222 7.44 -14.46 -15.45
CA SER A 222 7.82 -13.90 -16.76
C SER A 222 7.20 -14.73 -17.90
N GLU A 223 7.14 -14.17 -19.12
CA GLU A 223 6.65 -14.93 -20.28
C GLU A 223 7.50 -16.18 -20.54
N GLU A 224 8.82 -16.11 -20.32
CA GLU A 224 9.74 -17.24 -20.45
C GLU A 224 9.47 -18.34 -19.39
N ASP A 225 9.15 -17.96 -18.17
CA ASP A 225 8.80 -18.91 -17.09
C ASP A 225 7.45 -19.59 -17.31
N ARG A 226 6.52 -18.93 -17.99
CA ARG A 226 5.18 -19.48 -18.32
C ARG A 226 5.20 -20.45 -19.49
N MET A 227 6.22 -20.38 -20.36
CA MET A 227 6.36 -21.29 -21.51
C MET A 227 7.09 -22.60 -21.16
N ASN A 228 7.80 -22.63 -20.04
CA ASN A 228 8.57 -23.80 -19.58
C ASN A 228 7.81 -24.70 -18.58
N HIS A 229 6.52 -24.45 -18.38
CA HIS A 229 5.60 -25.20 -17.51
C HIS A 229 4.26 -25.45 -18.20
#